data_AF-A0A8S3H059-F1
#
_entry.id   AF-A0A8S3H059-F1
#
_cell.length_a   1.000
_cell.length_b   1.000
_cell.length_c   1.000
_cell.angle_alpha   90.00
_cell.angle_beta   90.00
_cell.angle_gamma   90.00
#
_symmetry.space_group_name_H-M   'P 1'
#
loop_
_entity.id
_entity.type
_entity.pdbx_description
1 polymer ?
#
loop_
_entity_poly.entity_id
_entity_poly.type
_entity_poly.pdbx_seq_one_letter_code
_entity_poly.pdbx_strand_id
1 'polypeptide(L)'
;MEPSPFQDIAYILKNELPSLKGNLAENISNLAKVADFCEDNYLNSSNHDKSRVYEDTKNYAIQALASVAYQINTIATSFLQLLDLQSNQFNELETNLNDLSEDTNVHKEKVARREIGTLTTNKTLGRQPLFIKPSNPEKLVRYVRKPLDYS
;
A
#
# COMPACT_ATOMS: atom_id res chain seq x y z
N MET A 1 -20.71 8.24 -4.49
CA MET A 1 -20.16 7.55 -3.32
C MET A 1 -19.54 6.29 -3.88
N GLU A 2 -18.24 6.34 -4.17
CA GLU A 2 -17.50 5.20 -4.70
C GLU A 2 -17.58 4.04 -3.70
N PRO A 3 -17.83 2.79 -4.14
CA PRO A 3 -17.84 1.64 -3.25
C PRO A 3 -16.49 1.52 -2.55
N SER A 4 -16.51 1.22 -1.24
CA SER A 4 -15.26 1.09 -0.50
C SER A 4 -14.49 -0.13 -1.00
N PRO A 5 -13.16 -0.07 -1.21
CA PRO A 5 -12.35 -1.22 -1.67
C PRO A 5 -12.48 -2.47 -0.76
N PHE A 6 -12.84 -2.28 0.52
CA PHE A 6 -13.18 -3.37 1.44
C PHE A 6 -14.44 -4.15 1.06
N GLN A 7 -15.43 -3.51 0.46
CA GLN A 7 -16.65 -4.18 -0.03
C GLN A 7 -16.33 -5.07 -1.23
N ASP A 8 -15.44 -4.64 -2.12
CA ASP A 8 -15.04 -5.42 -3.30
C ASP A 8 -14.23 -6.66 -2.89
N ILE A 9 -13.25 -6.50 -1.99
CA ILE A 9 -12.49 -7.63 -1.41
C ILE A 9 -13.44 -8.62 -0.72
N ALA A 10 -14.36 -8.12 0.11
CA ALA A 10 -15.30 -8.97 0.83
C ALA A 10 -16.26 -9.70 -0.11
N TYR A 11 -16.71 -9.05 -1.18
CA TYR A 11 -17.56 -9.64 -2.19
C TYR A 11 -16.84 -10.76 -2.95
N ILE A 12 -15.63 -10.51 -3.45
CA ILE A 12 -14.85 -11.50 -4.19
C ILE A 12 -14.57 -12.73 -3.31
N LEU A 13 -14.19 -12.51 -2.05
CA LEU A 13 -13.81 -13.57 -1.13
C LEU A 13 -14.99 -14.41 -0.61
N LYS A 14 -16.15 -13.77 -0.34
CA LYS A 14 -17.31 -14.46 0.25
C LYS A 14 -18.29 -15.01 -0.78
N ASN A 15 -18.41 -14.36 -1.94
CA ASN A 15 -19.44 -14.70 -2.91
C ASN A 15 -18.82 -15.24 -4.20
N GLU A 16 -17.96 -14.46 -4.85
CA GLU A 16 -17.52 -14.74 -6.22
C GLU A 16 -16.62 -15.98 -6.30
N LEU A 17 -15.51 -16.01 -5.55
CA LEU A 17 -14.58 -17.14 -5.57
C LEU A 17 -15.22 -18.46 -5.11
N PRO A 18 -16.00 -18.51 -4.01
CA PRO A 18 -16.72 -19.72 -3.63
C PRO A 18 -17.70 -20.19 -4.69
N SER A 19 -18.45 -19.27 -5.32
CA SER A 19 -19.38 -19.59 -6.41
C SER A 19 -18.66 -20.17 -7.62
N LEU A 20 -17.58 -19.52 -8.08
CA LEU A 20 -16.79 -20.00 -9.22
C LEU A 20 -16.16 -21.38 -8.95
N LYS A 21 -15.64 -21.61 -7.74
CA LYS A 21 -15.13 -22.92 -7.33
C LYS A 21 -16.23 -23.98 -7.28
N GLY A 22 -17.42 -23.62 -6.80
CA GLY A 22 -18.60 -24.50 -6.79
C GLY A 22 -18.99 -24.91 -8.21
N ASN A 23 -19.09 -23.95 -9.12
CA ASN A 23 -19.40 -24.20 -10.53
C ASN A 23 -18.36 -25.10 -11.22
N LEU A 24 -17.07 -24.91 -10.91
CA LEU A 24 -16.01 -25.78 -11.43
C LEU A 24 -16.11 -27.20 -10.87
N ALA A 25 -16.39 -27.36 -9.58
CA ALA A 25 -16.58 -28.68 -8.97
C ALA A 25 -17.79 -29.42 -9.56
N GLU A 26 -18.90 -28.70 -9.78
CA GLU A 26 -20.07 -29.24 -10.44
C GLU A 26 -19.76 -29.66 -11.89
N ASN A 27 -19.05 -28.81 -12.64
CA ASN A 27 -18.65 -29.12 -14.02
C ASN A 27 -17.79 -30.38 -14.08
N ILE A 28 -16.81 -30.54 -13.18
CA ILE A 28 -15.99 -31.76 -13.09
C ILE A 28 -16.86 -32.99 -12.82
N SER A 29 -17.84 -32.89 -11.91
CA SER A 29 -18.78 -34.00 -11.66
C SER A 29 -19.65 -34.32 -12.87
N ASN A 30 -20.06 -33.31 -13.64
CA ASN A 30 -20.86 -33.51 -14.85
C ASN A 30 -20.02 -34.12 -15.98
N LEU A 31 -18.75 -33.72 -16.13
CA LEU A 31 -17.83 -34.29 -17.11
C LEU A 31 -17.57 -35.78 -16.89
N ALA A 32 -17.54 -36.24 -15.63
CA ALA A 32 -17.47 -37.68 -15.33
C ALA A 32 -18.68 -38.43 -15.93
N LYS A 33 -19.90 -37.89 -15.74
CA LYS A 33 -21.12 -38.48 -16.31
C LYS A 33 -21.14 -38.42 -17.85
N VAL A 34 -20.59 -37.36 -18.44
CA VAL A 34 -20.45 -37.25 -19.90
C VAL A 34 -19.47 -38.30 -20.43
N ALA A 35 -18.39 -38.58 -19.70
CA ALA A 35 -17.44 -39.63 -20.06
C ALA A 35 -18.10 -41.01 -20.03
N ASP A 36 -18.83 -41.34 -18.96
CA ASP A 36 -19.59 -42.59 -18.84
C ASP A 36 -20.61 -42.72 -19.98
N PHE A 37 -21.35 -41.65 -20.27
CA PHE A 37 -22.31 -41.62 -21.38
C PHE A 37 -21.63 -41.83 -22.74
N CYS A 38 -20.49 -41.19 -22.99
CA CYS A 38 -19.74 -41.35 -24.24
C CYS A 38 -19.25 -42.79 -24.43
N GLU A 39 -18.82 -43.46 -23.35
CA GLU A 39 -18.41 -44.86 -23.37
C GLU A 39 -19.61 -45.77 -23.65
N ASP A 40 -20.68 -45.65 -22.86
CA ASP A 40 -21.90 -46.45 -23.00
C ASP A 40 -22.55 -46.28 -24.38
N ASN A 41 -22.61 -45.04 -24.87
CA ASN A 41 -23.20 -44.74 -26.18
C ASN A 41 -22.36 -45.35 -27.31
N TYR A 42 -21.03 -45.37 -27.18
CA TYR A 42 -20.17 -46.02 -28.16
C TYR A 42 -20.32 -47.55 -28.15
N LEU A 43 -20.35 -48.17 -26.96
CA LEU A 43 -20.48 -49.61 -26.80
C LEU A 43 -21.85 -50.15 -27.27
N ASN A 44 -22.92 -49.43 -26.98
CA ASN A 44 -24.30 -49.85 -27.30
C ASN A 44 -24.75 -49.48 -28.73
N SER A 45 -23.97 -48.68 -29.46
CA SER A 45 -24.30 -48.26 -30.83
C SER A 45 -24.07 -49.37 -31.87
N SER A 46 -24.89 -49.38 -32.92
CA SER A 46 -24.76 -50.30 -34.04
C SER A 46 -23.44 -50.07 -34.80
N ASN A 47 -22.86 -51.11 -35.42
CA ASN A 47 -21.57 -50.99 -36.12
C ASN A 47 -21.56 -49.94 -37.27
N HIS A 48 -22.71 -49.59 -37.83
CA HIS A 48 -22.83 -48.57 -38.88
C HIS A 48 -22.79 -47.13 -38.29
N ASP A 49 -23.22 -46.95 -37.04
CA ASP A 49 -23.33 -45.63 -36.40
C ASP A 49 -22.12 -45.26 -35.53
N LYS A 50 -21.22 -46.21 -35.26
CA LYS A 50 -20.02 -45.99 -34.42
C LYS A 50 -19.14 -44.83 -34.87
N SER A 51 -19.00 -44.63 -36.18
CA SER A 51 -18.21 -43.50 -36.73
C SER A 51 -18.81 -42.15 -36.33
N ARG A 52 -20.15 -42.05 -36.36
CA ARG A 52 -20.86 -40.84 -35.94
C ARG A 52 -20.76 -40.62 -34.42
N VAL A 53 -20.98 -41.67 -33.62
CA VAL A 53 -20.88 -41.59 -32.15
C VAL A 53 -19.46 -41.19 -31.72
N TYR A 54 -18.43 -41.65 -32.42
CA TYR A 54 -17.05 -41.26 -32.16
C TYR A 54 -16.81 -39.76 -32.40
N GLU A 55 -17.31 -39.21 -33.51
CA GLU A 55 -17.19 -37.76 -33.77
C GLU A 55 -17.99 -36.93 -32.75
N ASP A 56 -19.16 -37.42 -32.30
CA ASP A 56 -19.92 -36.78 -31.22
C ASP A 56 -19.11 -36.77 -29.89
N THR A 57 -18.46 -37.87 -29.53
CA THR A 57 -17.57 -37.95 -28.36
C THR A 57 -16.38 -36.99 -28.47
N LYS A 58 -15.78 -36.85 -29.66
CA LYS A 58 -14.72 -35.87 -29.90
C LYS A 58 -15.20 -34.43 -29.71
N ASN A 59 -16.42 -34.12 -30.16
CA ASN A 59 -17.03 -32.80 -29.93
C ASN A 59 -17.25 -32.55 -28.43
N TYR A 60 -17.75 -33.53 -27.68
CA TYR A 60 -17.86 -33.43 -26.21
C TYR A 60 -16.50 -33.21 -25.55
N ALA A 61 -15.44 -33.88 -26.00
CA ALA A 61 -14.09 -33.69 -25.46
C ALA A 61 -13.55 -32.26 -25.71
N ILE A 62 -13.78 -31.70 -26.90
CA ILE A 62 -13.39 -30.32 -27.22
C ILE A 62 -14.17 -29.32 -26.35
N GLN A 63 -15.49 -29.53 -26.19
CA GLN A 63 -16.33 -28.69 -25.34
C GLN A 63 -15.92 -28.75 -23.87
N ALA A 64 -15.60 -29.95 -23.36
CA ALA A 64 -15.10 -30.16 -22.00
C ALA A 64 -13.79 -29.38 -21.78
N LEU A 65 -12.84 -29.49 -22.70
CA LEU A 65 -11.56 -28.77 -22.62
C LEU A 65 -11.77 -27.26 -22.60
N ALA A 66 -12.60 -26.72 -23.50
CA ALA A 66 -12.90 -25.30 -23.57
C ALA A 66 -13.60 -24.80 -22.29
N SER A 67 -14.56 -25.56 -21.78
CA SER A 67 -15.34 -25.22 -20.59
C SER A 67 -14.47 -25.14 -19.33
N VAL A 68 -13.63 -26.17 -19.08
CA VAL A 68 -12.74 -26.20 -17.93
C VAL A 68 -11.67 -25.11 -18.03
N ALA A 69 -11.08 -24.91 -19.21
CA ALA A 69 -10.08 -23.86 -19.42
C ALA A 69 -10.65 -22.47 -19.13
N TYR A 70 -11.87 -22.18 -19.61
CA TYR A 70 -12.55 -20.92 -19.33
C TYR A 70 -12.80 -20.71 -17.83
N GLN A 71 -13.35 -21.71 -17.14
CA GLN A 71 -13.64 -21.60 -15.70
C GLN A 71 -12.36 -21.40 -14.86
N ILE A 72 -11.28 -22.12 -15.18
CA ILE A 72 -9.98 -21.92 -14.52
C ILE A 72 -9.46 -20.50 -14.76
N ASN A 73 -9.54 -20.01 -16.00
CA ASN A 73 -9.11 -18.66 -16.32
C ASN A 73 -9.91 -17.61 -15.54
N THR A 74 -11.24 -17.74 -15.47
CA THR A 74 -12.09 -16.83 -14.69
C THR A 74 -11.72 -16.82 -13.22
N ILE A 75 -11.52 -17.99 -12.60
CA ILE A 75 -11.09 -18.08 -11.19
C ILE A 75 -9.74 -17.40 -11.00
N ALA A 76 -8.78 -17.65 -11.89
CA ALA A 76 -7.45 -17.06 -11.80
C ALA A 76 -7.50 -15.53 -11.91
N THR A 77 -8.29 -14.98 -12.83
CA THR A 77 -8.48 -13.53 -12.98
C THR A 77 -9.09 -12.92 -11.73
N SER A 78 -10.19 -13.47 -11.21
CA SER A 78 -10.82 -12.94 -9.98
C SER A 78 -9.89 -13.06 -8.77
N PHE A 79 -9.07 -14.12 -8.69
CA PHE A 79 -8.11 -14.29 -7.61
C PHE A 79 -6.94 -13.28 -7.68
N LEU A 80 -6.41 -13.01 -8.88
CA LEU A 80 -5.39 -11.98 -9.06
C LEU A 80 -5.92 -10.59 -8.70
N GLN A 81 -7.15 -10.27 -9.13
CA GLN A 81 -7.80 -9.01 -8.76
C GLN A 81 -7.94 -8.86 -7.23
N LEU A 82 -8.29 -9.93 -6.52
CA LEU A 82 -8.35 -9.93 -5.06
C LEU A 82 -6.98 -9.60 -4.44
N LEU A 83 -5.91 -10.23 -4.93
CA LEU A 83 -4.55 -10.00 -4.43
C LEU A 83 -4.09 -8.56 -4.68
N ASP A 84 -4.38 -8.00 -5.84
CA ASP A 84 -4.05 -6.62 -6.18
C ASP A 84 -4.79 -5.63 -5.25
N LEU A 85 -6.09 -5.84 -5.02
CA LEU A 85 -6.87 -5.02 -4.10
C LEU A 85 -6.33 -5.10 -2.67
N GLN A 86 -6.00 -6.30 -2.19
CA GLN A 86 -5.40 -6.48 -0.86
C GLN A 86 -4.03 -5.80 -0.75
N SER A 87 -3.17 -5.93 -1.76
CA SER A 87 -1.86 -5.27 -1.79
C SER A 87 -1.98 -3.76 -1.70
N ASN A 88 -2.89 -3.17 -2.47
CA ASN A 88 -3.15 -1.73 -2.42
C ASN A 88 -3.64 -1.28 -1.04
N GLN A 89 -4.53 -2.07 -0.41
CA GLN A 89 -5.00 -1.79 0.95
C GLN A 89 -3.87 -1.84 1.99
N PHE A 90 -2.93 -2.78 1.88
CA PHE A 90 -1.77 -2.84 2.76
C PHE A 90 -0.85 -1.63 2.60
N ASN A 91 -0.58 -1.20 1.37
CA ASN A 91 0.26 -0.03 1.10
C ASN A 91 -0.36 1.27 1.67
N GLU A 92 -1.68 1.41 1.55
CA GLU A 92 -2.41 2.53 2.14
C GLU A 92 -2.33 2.50 3.68
N LEU A 93 -2.53 1.33 4.28
CA LEU A 93 -2.41 1.13 5.72
C LEU A 93 -0.99 1.42 6.24
N GLU A 94 0.04 0.98 5.51
CA GLU A 94 1.44 1.26 5.82
C GLU A 94 1.73 2.77 5.80
N THR A 95 1.24 3.48 4.77
CA THR A 95 1.39 4.94 4.68
C THR A 95 0.74 5.64 5.87
N ASN A 96 -0.51 5.28 6.21
CA ASN A 96 -1.22 5.84 7.36
C ASN A 96 -0.50 5.56 8.70
N LEU A 97 0.12 4.38 8.84
CA LEU A 97 0.90 4.04 10.02
C LEU A 97 2.21 4.84 10.11
N ASN A 98 2.85 5.10 8.98
CA ASN A 98 4.06 5.92 8.92
C ASN A 98 3.76 7.37 9.32
N ASP A 99 2.66 7.95 8.82
CA ASP A 99 2.21 9.29 9.21
C ASP A 99 1.94 9.38 10.72
N LEU A 100 1.23 8.39 11.27
CA LEU A 100 0.95 8.33 12.71
C LEU A 100 2.23 8.18 13.55
N SER A 101 3.20 7.42 13.05
CA SER A 101 4.51 7.26 13.69
C SER A 101 5.27 8.59 13.72
N GLU A 102 5.28 9.32 12.60
CA GLU A 102 5.89 10.65 12.52
C GLU A 102 5.23 11.63 13.50
N ASP A 103 3.90 11.71 13.50
CA ASP A 103 3.15 12.57 14.42
C ASP A 103 3.45 12.24 15.89
N THR A 104 3.55 10.95 16.21
CA THR A 104 3.91 10.49 17.56
C THR A 104 5.34 10.91 17.92
N ASN A 105 6.29 10.81 16.99
CA ASN A 105 7.67 11.24 17.22
C ASN A 105 7.77 12.75 17.42
N VAL A 106 7.07 13.53 16.58
CA VAL A 106 6.95 14.98 16.74
C VAL A 106 6.32 15.34 18.08
N HIS A 107 5.28 14.62 18.50
CA HIS A 107 4.65 14.83 19.80
C HIS A 107 5.62 14.56 20.96
N LYS A 108 6.32 13.42 20.94
CA LYS A 108 7.32 13.07 21.96
C LYS A 108 8.42 14.14 22.05
N GLU A 109 8.95 14.58 20.91
CA GLU A 109 9.95 15.64 20.86
C GLU A 109 9.42 16.97 21.39
N LYS A 110 8.18 17.35 21.04
CA LYS A 110 7.54 18.56 21.55
C LYS A 110 7.36 18.52 23.07
N VAL A 111 6.95 17.37 23.63
CA VAL A 111 6.82 17.19 25.08
C VAL A 111 8.18 17.32 25.76
N ALA A 112 9.20 16.63 25.27
CA ALA A 112 10.55 16.71 25.83
C ALA A 112 11.12 18.14 25.76
N ARG A 113 10.95 18.84 24.63
CA ARG A 113 11.36 20.25 24.48
C ARG A 113 10.60 21.19 25.40
N ARG A 114 9.32 20.94 25.64
CA ARG A 114 8.53 21.72 26.59
C ARG A 114 9.04 21.55 28.02
N GLU A 115 9.36 20.32 28.42
CA GLU A 115 9.92 20.04 29.75
C GLU A 115 11.27 20.73 29.95
N ILE A 116 12.24 20.55 29.05
CA ILE A 116 13.54 21.23 29.17
C ILE A 116 13.39 22.75 29.04
N GLY A 117 12.44 23.23 28.23
CA GLY A 117 12.16 24.65 28.05
C GLY A 117 11.81 25.37 29.36
N THR A 118 11.15 24.68 30.31
CA THR A 118 10.85 25.24 31.64
C THR A 118 12.10 25.55 32.46
N LEU A 119 13.21 24.87 32.18
CA LEU A 119 14.50 25.03 32.86
C LEU A 119 15.43 26.01 32.12
N THR A 120 14.95 26.65 31.07
CA THR A 120 15.74 27.58 30.25
C THR A 120 15.22 29.00 30.35
N THR A 121 16.12 29.96 30.14
CA THR A 121 15.77 31.37 29.93
C THR A 121 16.63 31.92 28.80
N ASN A 122 16.20 33.01 28.17
CA ASN A 122 16.92 33.60 27.05
C ASN A 122 18.29 34.12 27.51
N LYS A 123 19.37 33.67 26.85
CA LYS A 123 20.70 34.23 27.04
C LYS A 123 20.86 35.45 26.12
N THR A 124 20.80 36.66 26.69
CA THR A 124 21.09 37.89 25.96
C THR A 124 22.59 38.00 25.69
N LEU A 125 23.01 37.66 24.47
CA LEU A 125 24.36 37.89 23.99
C LEU A 125 24.41 39.22 23.25
N GLY A 126 24.85 40.27 23.94
CA GLY A 126 25.18 41.54 23.28
C GLY A 126 26.48 41.38 22.48
N ARG A 127 26.41 41.46 21.15
CA ARG A 127 27.62 41.66 20.34
C ARG A 127 28.08 43.11 20.52
N GLN A 128 29.20 43.29 21.22
CA GLN A 128 29.88 44.57 21.33
C GLN A 128 31.28 44.47 20.70
N PRO A 129 31.78 45.52 20.05
CA PRO A 129 33.15 45.53 19.55
C PRO A 129 34.13 45.54 20.74
N LEU A 130 35.31 44.93 20.55
CA LEU A 130 36.37 44.89 21.58
C LEU A 130 36.85 46.28 22.02
N PHE A 131 36.77 47.26 21.11
CA PHE A 131 37.17 48.63 21.36
C PHE A 131 36.06 49.58 20.92
N ILE A 132 35.51 50.31 21.88
CA ILE A 132 34.56 51.39 21.65
C ILE A 132 35.32 52.69 21.86
N LYS A 133 35.57 53.44 20.77
CA LYS A 133 36.19 54.76 20.89
C LYS A 133 35.19 55.71 21.59
N PRO A 134 35.65 56.53 22.56
CA PRO A 134 34.78 57.53 23.18
C PRO A 134 34.31 58.53 22.12
N SER A 135 33.06 58.99 22.23
CA SER A 135 32.47 59.96 21.29
C SER A 135 33.23 61.29 21.24
N ASN A 136 33.89 61.66 22.35
CA ASN A 136 34.73 62.85 22.44
C ASN A 136 36.17 62.44 22.80
N PRO A 137 37.10 62.36 21.83
CA PRO A 137 38.50 62.09 22.13
C PRO A 137 39.12 63.25 22.91
N GLU A 138 40.00 62.92 23.87
CA GLU A 138 40.73 63.94 24.62
C GLU A 138 41.55 64.82 23.65
N LYS A 139 41.37 66.13 23.76
CA LYS A 139 42.11 67.08 22.93
C LYS A 139 43.54 67.15 23.42
N LEU A 140 44.50 67.01 22.51
CA LEU A 140 45.92 67.20 22.81
C LEU A 140 46.16 68.61 23.36
N VAL A 141 46.60 68.70 24.62
CA VAL A 141 46.98 69.97 25.25
C VAL A 141 48.49 70.17 25.08
N ARG A 142 48.87 71.32 24.54
CA ARG A 142 50.29 71.70 24.45
C ARG A 142 50.84 71.95 25.84
N TYR A 143 51.99 71.37 26.15
CA TYR A 143 52.71 71.67 27.39
C TYR A 143 53.06 73.16 27.48
N VAL A 144 52.74 73.77 28.63
CA VAL A 144 53.11 75.16 28.97
C VAL A 144 53.75 75.15 30.36
N ARG A 145 54.97 75.68 30.47
CA ARG A 145 55.63 75.86 31.77
C ARG A 145 54.87 76.90 32.57
N LYS A 146 54.41 76.53 33.76
CA LYS A 146 53.84 77.46 34.75
C LYS A 146 54.78 77.54 35.95
N PRO A 147 55.04 78.73 36.52
CA PRO A 147 55.77 78.84 37.79
C PRO A 147 54.97 78.16 38.92
N LEU A 148 55.67 77.82 40.01
CA LEU A 148 55.02 77.32 41.23
C LEU A 148 54.10 78.41 41.79
N ASP A 149 52.82 78.06 41.98
CA ASP A 149 51.83 78.92 42.63
C ASP A 149 51.86 78.61 44.14
N TYR A 150 52.23 79.61 44.94
CA TYR A 150 52.28 79.54 46.42
C TYR A 150 51.18 80.38 47.08
N SER A 151 50.19 80.82 46.30
CA SER A 151 49.01 81.53 46.81
C SER A 151 48.18 80.66 47.76
#